data_AF-A0A422M563-F1
#
_entry.id   AF-A0A422M563-F1
#
_cell.length_a   1.000
_cell.length_b   1.000
_cell.length_c   1.000
_cell.angle_alpha   90.00
_cell.angle_beta   90.00
_cell.angle_gamma   90.00
#
_symmetry.space_group_name_H-M   'P 1'
#
loop_
_entity.id
_entity.type
_entity.pdbx_description
1 polymer ?
#
loop_
_entity_poly.entity_id
_entity_poly.type
_entity_poly.pdbx_seq_one_letter_code
_entity_poly.pdbx_strand_id
1 'polypeptide(L)'
;MITVAIPMGSQPDILTLVTRARSELASTLADKLQFVVFDSGSNVDQADTWTFHQARDEADAVTQAVGLVAQGKADILLKGIVQTHTLLKELLRPDYQLRLQKVLSHVAIIHLPQLNRPLLLSDAGMNIDPDEDRLAAIVENAVGVAHQIGLPKPKVALLSAAENFNPPSLQFKCNTLTTRP
;
A
#
# COMPACT_ATOMS: atom_id res chain seq x y z
N MET A 1 -9.88 -9.32 -15.17
CA MET A 1 -8.42 -9.24 -15.39
C MET A 1 -7.92 -8.23 -14.38
N ILE A 2 -6.99 -8.61 -13.53
CA ILE A 2 -6.35 -7.75 -12.52
C ILE A 2 -5.21 -7.02 -13.20
N THR A 3 -5.27 -5.69 -13.18
CA THR A 3 -4.27 -4.82 -13.79
C THR A 3 -3.56 -4.00 -12.71
N VAL A 4 -2.23 -4.04 -12.72
CA VAL A 4 -1.38 -3.32 -11.78
C VAL A 4 -0.69 -2.16 -12.50
N ALA A 5 -0.93 -0.92 -12.06
CA ALA A 5 -0.29 0.28 -12.56
C ALA A 5 0.95 0.63 -11.72
N ILE A 6 2.09 0.86 -12.37
CA ILE A 6 3.37 1.13 -11.70
C ILE A 6 4.01 2.41 -12.28
N PRO A 7 3.97 3.55 -11.56
CA PRO A 7 4.74 4.72 -11.95
C PRO A 7 6.22 4.57 -11.56
N MET A 8 7.11 5.03 -12.43
CA MET A 8 8.57 4.87 -12.35
C MET A 8 8.97 3.41 -12.06
N GLY A 9 8.38 2.49 -12.82
CA GLY A 9 8.49 1.05 -12.61
C GLY A 9 9.51 0.35 -13.50
N SER A 10 10.16 1.03 -14.45
CA SER A 10 11.09 0.41 -15.40
C SER A 10 12.45 0.16 -14.74
N GLN A 11 12.46 -0.77 -13.78
CA GLN A 11 13.57 -1.02 -12.87
C GLN A 11 13.81 -2.53 -12.73
N PRO A 12 15.07 -2.99 -12.59
CA PRO A 12 15.39 -4.42 -12.49
C PRO A 12 14.68 -5.13 -11.33
N ASP A 13 14.50 -4.44 -10.20
CA ASP A 13 13.82 -4.99 -9.01
C ASP A 13 12.33 -5.22 -9.28
N ILE A 14 11.69 -4.29 -10.00
CA ILE A 14 10.28 -4.41 -10.41
C ILE A 14 10.13 -5.49 -11.48
N LEU A 15 11.07 -5.62 -12.41
CA LEU A 15 11.08 -6.72 -13.39
C LEU A 15 11.17 -8.08 -12.71
N THR A 16 12.02 -8.18 -11.67
CA THR A 16 12.14 -9.39 -10.85
C THR A 16 10.82 -9.68 -10.12
N LEU A 17 10.19 -8.66 -9.53
CA LEU A 17 8.88 -8.78 -8.89
C LEU A 17 7.82 -9.29 -9.87
N VAL A 18 7.70 -8.67 -11.05
CA VAL A 18 6.71 -9.01 -12.07
C VAL A 18 6.90 -10.42 -12.58
N THR A 19 8.15 -10.80 -12.89
CA THR A 19 8.50 -12.15 -13.33
C THR A 19 8.12 -13.19 -12.27
N ARG A 20 8.47 -12.92 -11.01
CA ARG A 20 8.13 -13.80 -9.88
C ARG A 20 6.63 -13.90 -9.66
N ALA A 21 5.92 -12.78 -9.68
CA ALA A 21 4.47 -12.74 -9.52
C ALA A 21 3.77 -13.56 -10.62
N ARG A 22 4.18 -13.43 -11.88
CA ARG A 22 3.65 -14.25 -12.98
C ARG A 22 3.94 -15.73 -12.78
N SER A 23 5.15 -16.10 -12.36
CA SER A 23 5.51 -17.51 -12.15
C SER A 23 4.76 -18.14 -10.99
N GLU A 24 4.71 -17.49 -9.83
CA GLU A 24 4.09 -18.04 -8.62
C GLU A 24 2.56 -18.02 -8.68
N LEU A 25 1.98 -17.02 -9.34
CA LEU A 25 0.54 -16.87 -9.47
C LEU A 25 0.00 -17.49 -10.76
N ALA A 26 0.83 -18.10 -11.62
CA ALA A 26 0.41 -18.72 -12.87
C ALA A 26 -0.73 -19.73 -12.67
N SER A 27 -0.68 -20.52 -11.61
CA SER A 27 -1.70 -21.54 -11.30
C SER A 27 -3.04 -20.95 -10.85
N THR A 28 -3.03 -19.75 -10.27
CA THR A 28 -4.20 -19.14 -9.61
C THR A 28 -4.81 -18.01 -10.45
N LEU A 29 -3.95 -17.15 -11.01
CA LEU A 29 -4.32 -15.96 -11.74
C LEU A 29 -3.99 -16.03 -13.23
N ALA A 30 -3.18 -17.00 -13.68
CA ALA A 30 -2.87 -17.26 -15.10
C ALA A 30 -2.77 -15.96 -15.95
N ASP A 31 -3.48 -15.91 -17.08
CA ASP A 31 -3.52 -14.77 -18.01
C ASP A 31 -4.38 -13.59 -17.51
N LYS A 32 -4.85 -13.63 -16.27
CA LYS A 32 -5.67 -12.57 -15.69
C LYS A 32 -4.84 -11.52 -14.98
N LEU A 33 -3.51 -11.60 -14.96
CA LEU A 33 -2.64 -10.61 -14.33
C LEU A 33 -1.85 -9.80 -15.36
N GLN A 34 -2.10 -8.50 -15.41
CA GLN A 34 -1.41 -7.55 -16.29
C GLN A 34 -0.67 -6.49 -15.47
N PHE A 35 0.49 -6.08 -15.98
CA PHE A 35 1.27 -4.96 -15.44
C PHE A 35 1.37 -3.87 -16.49
N VAL A 36 1.17 -2.62 -16.05
CA VAL A 36 1.29 -1.42 -16.87
C VAL A 36 2.30 -0.51 -16.19
N VAL A 37 3.42 -0.27 -16.86
CA VAL A 37 4.57 0.47 -16.32
C VAL A 37 4.68 1.81 -17.03
N PHE A 38 4.80 2.87 -16.24
CA PHE A 38 5.05 4.23 -16.72
C PHE A 38 6.44 4.65 -16.27
N ASP A 39 7.29 5.09 -17.18
CA ASP A 39 8.64 5.57 -16.81
C ASP A 39 9.14 6.65 -17.77
N SER A 40 9.99 7.55 -17.29
CA SER A 40 10.67 8.54 -18.12
C SER A 40 11.96 7.99 -18.75
N GLY A 41 12.52 6.92 -18.18
CA GLY A 41 13.69 6.23 -18.71
C GLY A 41 13.35 5.24 -19.84
N SER A 42 14.35 4.45 -20.24
CA SER A 42 14.17 3.36 -21.20
C SER A 42 13.43 2.17 -20.58
N ASN A 43 12.68 1.45 -21.40
CA ASN A 43 12.10 0.17 -21.00
C ASN A 43 13.21 -0.87 -20.75
N VAL A 44 13.29 -1.40 -19.52
CA VAL A 44 14.26 -2.45 -19.16
C VAL A 44 13.79 -3.85 -19.50
N ASP A 45 12.49 -4.02 -19.77
CA ASP A 45 11.91 -5.32 -20.12
C ASP A 45 12.12 -5.64 -21.60
N GLN A 46 12.72 -6.81 -21.84
CA GLN A 46 13.00 -7.35 -23.17
C GLN A 46 12.11 -8.55 -23.52
N ALA A 47 11.29 -9.02 -22.57
CA ALA A 47 10.50 -10.24 -22.68
C ALA A 47 8.99 -9.97 -22.73
N ASP A 48 8.59 -8.72 -22.98
CA ASP A 48 7.18 -8.27 -23.07
C ASP A 48 6.32 -8.74 -21.88
N THR A 49 6.90 -8.68 -20.68
CA THR A 49 6.24 -9.03 -19.41
C THR A 49 5.28 -7.95 -18.91
N TRP A 50 5.41 -6.71 -19.40
CA TRP A 50 4.49 -5.61 -19.09
C TRP A 50 4.17 -4.73 -20.30
N THR A 51 3.12 -3.92 -20.16
CA THR A 51 2.84 -2.83 -21.10
C THR A 51 3.59 -1.57 -20.66
N PHE A 52 4.55 -1.11 -21.47
CA PHE A 52 5.34 0.08 -21.18
C PHE A 52 4.72 1.34 -21.79
N HIS A 53 4.64 2.41 -21.01
CA HIS A 53 4.23 3.74 -21.43
C HIS A 53 5.32 4.76 -21.11
N GLN A 54 5.76 5.48 -22.13
CA GLN A 54 6.72 6.56 -21.96
C GLN A 54 6.07 7.76 -21.24
N ALA A 55 6.66 8.16 -20.13
CA ALA A 55 6.33 9.39 -19.42
C ALA A 55 7.38 10.47 -19.71
N ARG A 56 7.01 11.73 -19.47
CA ARG A 56 7.92 12.88 -19.60
C ARG A 56 8.87 12.99 -18.42
N ASP A 57 8.34 12.79 -17.22
CA ASP A 57 9.05 12.88 -15.93
C ASP A 57 8.31 12.06 -14.86
N GLU A 58 8.81 12.08 -13.61
CA GLU A 58 8.20 11.39 -12.47
C GLU A 58 6.74 11.81 -12.25
N ALA A 59 6.43 13.11 -12.33
CA ALA A 59 5.10 13.64 -12.06
C ALA A 59 4.09 13.18 -13.12
N ASP A 60 4.50 13.17 -14.39
CA ASP A 60 3.73 12.66 -15.51
C ASP A 60 3.47 11.15 -15.37
N ALA A 61 4.49 10.36 -15.00
CA ALA A 61 4.34 8.92 -14.77
C ALA A 61 3.32 8.63 -13.66
N VAL A 62 3.39 9.37 -12.55
CA VAL A 62 2.46 9.28 -11.43
C VAL A 62 1.04 9.66 -11.86
N THR A 63 0.88 10.77 -12.58
CA THR A 63 -0.42 11.25 -13.08
C THR A 63 -1.08 10.21 -13.98
N GLN A 64 -0.32 9.62 -14.91
CA GLN A 64 -0.83 8.59 -15.80
C GLN A 64 -1.23 7.31 -15.04
N ALA A 65 -0.39 6.82 -14.13
CA ALA A 65 -0.66 5.62 -13.34
C ALA A 65 -1.89 5.79 -12.42
N VAL A 66 -1.97 6.90 -11.68
CA VAL A 66 -3.12 7.20 -10.82
C VAL A 66 -4.38 7.42 -11.67
N GLY A 67 -4.27 8.11 -12.81
CA GLY A 67 -5.38 8.31 -13.74
C GLY A 67 -5.93 7.00 -14.31
N LEU A 68 -5.07 6.01 -14.58
CA LEU A 68 -5.49 4.69 -15.04
C LEU A 68 -6.34 3.96 -13.99
N VAL A 69 -5.93 4.05 -12.72
CA VAL A 69 -6.68 3.48 -11.58
C VAL A 69 -8.00 4.22 -11.37
N ALA A 70 -7.98 5.56 -11.39
CA ALA A 70 -9.18 6.38 -11.25
C ALA A 70 -10.22 6.13 -12.36
N GLN A 71 -9.78 5.75 -13.57
CA GLN A 71 -10.65 5.36 -14.69
C GLN A 71 -11.17 3.93 -14.60
N GLY A 72 -10.82 3.17 -13.56
CA GLY A 72 -11.18 1.75 -13.44
C GLY A 72 -10.49 0.84 -14.47
N LYS A 73 -9.41 1.32 -15.10
CA LYS A 73 -8.60 0.54 -16.05
C LYS A 73 -7.44 -0.19 -15.37
N ALA A 74 -7.15 0.14 -14.13
CA ALA A 74 -6.24 -0.60 -13.26
C ALA A 74 -6.88 -0.83 -11.88
N ASP A 75 -6.64 -2.01 -11.32
CA ASP A 75 -7.21 -2.45 -10.04
C ASP A 75 -6.26 -2.14 -8.87
N ILE A 76 -4.96 -2.15 -9.13
CA ILE A 76 -3.92 -1.99 -8.10
C ILE A 76 -2.94 -0.91 -8.54
N LEU A 77 -2.64 0.01 -7.64
CA LEU A 77 -1.53 0.95 -7.77
C LEU A 77 -0.33 0.44 -6.97
N LEU A 78 0.80 0.19 -7.63
CA LEU A 78 2.03 -0.23 -6.98
C LEU A 78 3.09 0.86 -7.14
N LYS A 79 3.61 1.37 -6.02
CA LYS A 79 4.62 2.43 -6.04
C LYS A 79 5.95 1.89 -6.58
N GLY A 80 6.43 2.43 -7.71
CA GLY A 80 7.80 2.22 -8.18
C GLY A 80 8.82 3.13 -7.47
N ILE A 81 9.85 3.56 -8.20
CA ILE A 81 10.87 4.49 -7.70
C ILE A 81 10.34 5.92 -7.83
N VAL A 82 9.42 6.25 -6.94
CA VAL A 82 8.77 7.58 -6.82
C VAL A 82 8.85 8.03 -5.37
N GLN A 83 8.99 9.34 -5.17
CA GLN A 83 8.83 9.93 -3.85
C GLN A 83 7.41 9.73 -3.33
N THR A 84 7.27 9.20 -2.10
CA THR A 84 5.95 8.91 -1.50
C THR A 84 5.04 10.14 -1.47
N HIS A 85 5.60 11.33 -1.22
CA HIS A 85 4.84 12.58 -1.23
C HIS A 85 4.25 12.90 -2.62
N THR A 86 5.01 12.70 -3.71
CA THR A 86 4.53 12.90 -5.09
C THR A 86 3.35 11.99 -5.40
N LEU A 87 3.47 10.69 -5.10
CA LEU A 87 2.41 9.72 -5.35
C LEU A 87 1.16 10.02 -4.52
N LEU A 88 1.31 10.26 -3.22
CA LEU A 88 0.19 10.51 -2.32
C LEU A 88 -0.52 11.83 -2.65
N LYS A 89 0.21 12.87 -3.01
CA LYS A 89 -0.38 14.15 -3.43
C LYS A 89 -1.28 13.96 -4.64
N GLU A 90 -0.84 13.19 -5.63
CA GLU A 90 -1.63 12.94 -6.84
C GLU A 90 -2.86 12.05 -6.55
N LEU A 91 -2.67 10.96 -5.79
CA LEU A 91 -3.74 10.04 -5.40
C LEU A 91 -4.87 10.74 -4.61
N LEU A 92 -4.52 11.73 -3.78
CA LEU A 92 -5.46 12.46 -2.93
C LEU A 92 -6.17 13.61 -3.65
N ARG A 93 -5.96 13.79 -4.96
CA ARG A 93 -6.71 14.79 -5.72
C ARG A 93 -8.22 14.47 -5.70
N PRO A 94 -9.09 15.43 -5.36
CA PRO A 94 -10.53 15.22 -5.28
C PRO A 94 -11.13 14.69 -6.59
N ASP A 95 -10.58 15.11 -7.74
CA ASP A 95 -11.04 14.74 -9.08
C ASP A 95 -11.04 13.21 -9.31
N TYR A 96 -10.12 12.48 -8.67
CA TYR A 96 -9.98 11.04 -8.83
C TYR A 96 -10.89 10.21 -7.94
N GLN A 97 -11.42 10.78 -6.85
CA GLN A 97 -12.33 10.10 -5.92
C GLN A 97 -11.78 8.77 -5.36
N LEU A 98 -10.45 8.61 -5.30
CA LEU A 98 -9.80 7.38 -4.81
C LEU A 98 -9.77 7.28 -3.27
N ARG A 99 -10.01 8.40 -2.57
CA ARG A 99 -10.12 8.42 -1.11
C ARG A 99 -11.53 8.02 -0.69
N LEU A 100 -11.73 6.72 -0.49
CA LEU A 100 -13.02 6.16 -0.08
C LEU A 100 -13.31 6.28 1.43
N GLN A 101 -12.28 6.39 2.25
CA GLN A 101 -12.37 6.35 3.72
C GLN A 101 -11.86 7.64 4.37
N LYS A 102 -12.22 7.85 5.65
CA LYS A 102 -11.84 9.04 6.43
C LYS A 102 -10.33 9.20 6.52
N VAL A 103 -9.57 8.12 6.64
CA VAL A 103 -8.09 8.13 6.67
C VAL A 103 -7.52 7.04 5.77
N LEU A 104 -6.35 7.31 5.20
CA LEU A 104 -5.49 6.25 4.64
C LEU A 104 -4.67 5.65 5.77
N SER A 105 -4.59 4.33 5.84
CA SER A 105 -3.82 3.60 6.85
C SER A 105 -3.07 2.44 6.21
N HIS A 106 -1.90 2.12 6.77
CA HIS A 106 -1.13 0.96 6.35
C HIS A 106 -1.59 -0.30 7.09
N VAL A 107 -1.83 -1.41 6.38
CA VAL A 107 -2.15 -2.71 6.97
C VAL A 107 -1.18 -3.75 6.43
N ALA A 108 -0.46 -4.42 7.33
CA ALA A 108 0.40 -5.56 7.01
C ALA A 108 -0.23 -6.86 7.48
N ILE A 109 -0.14 -7.91 6.66
CA ILE A 109 -0.49 -9.28 7.04
C ILE A 109 0.82 -10.02 7.37
N ILE A 110 0.91 -10.55 8.58
CA ILE A 110 2.10 -11.22 9.11
C ILE A 110 1.76 -12.70 9.31
N HIS A 111 2.58 -13.57 8.73
CA HIS A 111 2.55 -15.00 8.97
C HIS A 111 3.72 -15.39 9.88
N LEU A 112 3.43 -15.88 11.08
CA LEU A 112 4.43 -16.37 12.02
C LEU A 112 4.35 -17.91 12.04
N PRO A 113 5.46 -18.66 11.81
CA PRO A 113 5.44 -20.11 11.77
C PRO A 113 4.85 -20.78 13.03
N GLN A 114 4.96 -20.12 14.19
CA GLN A 114 4.47 -20.61 15.48
C GLN A 114 2.96 -20.34 15.68
N LEU A 115 2.36 -19.50 14.84
CA LEU A 115 0.94 -19.18 14.90
C LEU A 115 0.20 -19.81 13.72
N ASN A 116 -0.80 -20.63 14.02
CA ASN A 116 -1.69 -21.22 13.01
C ASN A 116 -2.74 -20.22 12.47
N ARG A 117 -2.44 -18.91 12.48
CA ARG A 117 -3.33 -17.84 12.02
C ARG A 117 -2.53 -16.61 11.58
N PRO A 118 -3.00 -15.84 10.58
CA PRO A 118 -2.40 -14.56 10.24
C PRO A 118 -2.62 -13.54 11.36
N LEU A 119 -1.67 -12.61 11.51
CA LEU A 119 -1.83 -11.38 12.29
C LEU A 119 -1.93 -10.19 11.34
N LEU A 120 -2.80 -9.24 11.64
CA LEU A 120 -2.84 -7.96 10.95
C LEU A 120 -2.24 -6.89 11.87
N LEU A 121 -1.38 -6.07 11.31
CA LEU A 121 -0.74 -4.94 12.01
C LEU A 121 -1.03 -3.63 11.27
N SER A 122 -1.53 -2.64 12.01
CA SER A 122 -1.83 -1.29 11.52
C SER A 122 -1.71 -0.30 12.69
N ASP A 123 -1.17 0.90 12.55
CA ASP A 123 -0.50 1.53 11.40
C ASP A 123 1.01 1.63 11.68
N ALA A 124 1.85 1.24 10.72
CA ALA A 124 3.30 1.13 10.92
C ALA A 124 4.11 2.27 10.28
N GLY A 125 3.48 3.28 9.69
CA GLY A 125 4.24 4.37 9.06
C GLY A 125 3.45 5.44 8.30
N MET A 126 2.13 5.38 8.25
CA MET A 126 1.31 6.41 7.59
C MET A 126 0.79 7.45 8.59
N ASN A 127 0.20 7.02 9.71
CA ASN A 127 -0.34 7.90 10.74
C ASN A 127 0.60 7.95 11.96
N ILE A 128 1.40 9.02 12.08
CA ILE A 128 2.49 9.15 13.08
C ILE A 128 1.95 9.17 14.52
N ASP A 129 0.90 9.95 14.76
CA ASP A 129 0.33 10.17 16.09
C ASP A 129 -1.19 10.31 15.95
N PRO A 130 -1.93 9.20 15.77
CA PRO A 130 -3.37 9.25 15.56
C PRO A 130 -4.08 9.62 16.88
N ASP A 131 -4.99 10.60 16.79
CA ASP A 131 -5.99 10.83 17.82
C ASP A 131 -7.02 9.69 17.87
N GLU A 132 -7.93 9.72 18.84
CA GLU A 132 -8.96 8.68 19.04
C GLU A 132 -9.80 8.45 17.78
N ASP A 133 -10.17 9.52 17.08
CA ASP A 133 -10.95 9.51 15.85
C ASP A 133 -10.21 8.83 14.68
N ARG A 134 -8.92 9.13 14.52
CA ARG A 134 -8.06 8.50 13.52
C ARG A 134 -7.79 7.05 13.87
N LEU A 135 -7.57 6.75 15.16
CA LEU A 135 -7.34 5.40 15.63
C LEU A 135 -8.56 4.50 15.34
N ALA A 136 -9.77 5.00 15.59
CA ALA A 136 -11.00 4.32 15.23
C ALA A 136 -11.08 4.03 13.72
N ALA A 137 -10.78 5.01 12.88
CA ALA A 137 -10.78 4.83 11.42
C ALA A 137 -9.69 3.85 10.92
N ILE A 138 -8.52 3.82 11.58
CA ILE A 138 -7.46 2.83 11.31
C ILE A 138 -7.96 1.42 11.63
N VAL A 139 -8.66 1.25 12.77
CA VAL A 139 -9.26 -0.04 13.16
C VAL A 139 -10.31 -0.47 12.14
N GLU A 140 -11.19 0.43 11.71
CA GLU A 140 -12.22 0.16 10.70
C GLU A 140 -11.60 -0.31 9.38
N ASN A 141 -10.56 0.37 8.90
CA ASN A 141 -9.84 -0.04 7.70
C ASN A 141 -9.22 -1.44 7.85
N ALA A 142 -8.56 -1.73 8.98
CA ALA A 142 -7.94 -3.03 9.23
C ALA A 142 -8.98 -4.16 9.35
N VAL A 143 -10.13 -3.90 9.98
CA VAL A 143 -11.26 -4.83 10.05
C VAL A 143 -11.87 -5.05 8.66
N GLY A 144 -11.97 -4.01 7.84
CA GLY A 144 -12.38 -4.11 6.44
C GLY A 144 -11.48 -5.07 5.65
N VAL A 145 -10.16 -4.92 5.76
CA VAL A 145 -9.19 -5.85 5.16
C VAL A 145 -9.38 -7.27 5.69
N ALA A 146 -9.54 -7.44 7.01
CA ALA A 146 -9.74 -8.75 7.63
C ALA A 146 -10.97 -9.48 7.05
N HIS A 147 -12.09 -8.77 6.87
CA HIS A 147 -13.28 -9.34 6.25
C HIS A 147 -13.04 -9.76 4.79
N GLN A 148 -12.35 -8.92 4.00
CA GLN A 148 -12.06 -9.22 2.59
C GLN A 148 -11.16 -10.45 2.39
N ILE A 149 -10.28 -10.73 3.36
CA ILE A 149 -9.43 -11.93 3.34
C ILE A 149 -10.04 -13.15 4.04
N GLY A 150 -11.33 -13.10 4.40
CA GLY A 150 -12.07 -14.24 4.93
C GLY A 150 -12.00 -14.44 6.45
N LEU A 151 -11.70 -13.40 7.24
CA LEU A 151 -11.75 -13.42 8.70
C LEU A 151 -13.05 -12.74 9.19
N PRO A 152 -14.17 -13.47 9.40
CA PRO A 152 -15.49 -12.86 9.67
C PRO A 152 -15.64 -12.29 11.09
N LYS A 153 -14.75 -12.66 12.02
CA LYS A 153 -14.78 -12.19 13.42
C LYS A 153 -13.37 -11.81 13.88
N PRO A 154 -12.78 -10.74 13.32
CA PRO A 154 -11.43 -10.31 13.70
C PRO A 154 -11.42 -9.85 15.16
N LYS A 155 -10.46 -10.33 15.94
CA LYS A 155 -10.19 -9.83 17.29
C LYS A 155 -9.18 -8.70 17.20
N VAL A 156 -9.57 -7.51 17.63
CA VAL A 156 -8.73 -6.30 17.60
C VAL A 156 -8.12 -6.09 18.98
N ALA A 157 -6.81 -5.81 19.02
CA ALA A 157 -6.10 -5.42 20.24
C ALA A 157 -5.44 -4.06 19.99
N LEU A 158 -5.69 -3.10 20.89
CA LEU A 158 -4.98 -1.81 20.90
C LEU A 158 -3.73 -2.00 21.75
N LEU A 159 -2.55 -1.88 21.12
CA LEU A 159 -1.28 -2.11 21.80
C LEU A 159 -0.92 -0.93 22.69
N SER A 160 -0.53 -1.24 23.92
CA SER A 160 -0.08 -0.30 24.94
C SER A 160 1.07 -0.94 25.72
N ALA A 161 1.92 -0.10 26.34
CA ALA A 161 2.97 -0.58 27.22
C ALA A 161 2.44 -1.14 28.56
N ALA A 162 1.15 -0.92 28.87
CA ALA A 162 0.49 -1.42 30.07
C ALA A 162 -0.89 -1.99 29.73
N GLU A 163 -1.29 -3.03 30.45
CA GLU A 163 -2.59 -3.69 30.31
C GLU A 163 -3.68 -2.99 31.14
N ASN A 164 -3.28 -2.36 32.25
CA ASN A 164 -4.17 -1.61 33.12
C ASN A 164 -4.29 -0.15 32.66
N PHE A 165 -5.47 0.42 32.83
CA PHE A 165 -5.69 1.84 32.55
C PHE A 165 -4.80 2.71 33.43
N ASN A 166 -3.99 3.56 32.80
CA ASN A 166 -3.11 4.50 33.49
C ASN A 166 -3.39 5.92 32.96
N PRO A 167 -4.15 6.75 33.69
CA PRO A 167 -4.56 8.08 33.23
C PRO A 167 -3.41 9.05 32.89
N PRO A 168 -2.26 9.07 33.59
CA PRO A 168 -1.12 9.92 33.23
C PRO A 168 -0.45 9.56 31.89
N SER A 169 -0.65 8.34 31.35
CA SER A 169 0.00 7.87 30.12
C SER A 169 -0.88 7.92 28.87
N LEU A 170 -2.07 8.53 28.93
CA LEU A 170 -2.87 8.90 27.75
C LEU A 170 -2.32 10.15 27.04
N GLN A 171 -1.00 10.36 27.10
CA GLN A 171 -0.29 11.23 26.17
C GLN A 171 0.28 10.34 25.09
N PHE A 172 -0.38 10.30 23.93
CA PHE A 172 0.27 9.88 22.69
C PHE A 172 1.38 10.91 22.43
N LYS A 173 2.56 10.64 22.98
CA LYS A 173 3.78 11.39 22.72
C LYS A 173 4.79 10.40 22.18
N CYS A 174 5.00 10.46 20.87
CA CYS A 174 6.24 10.03 20.27
C CYS A 174 7.38 10.86 20.92
N ASN A 175 7.92 10.38 22.04
CA ASN A 175 9.18 10.90 22.54
C ASN A 175 10.25 10.44 21.56
N THR A 176 10.63 11.33 20.65
CA THR A 176 11.86 11.23 19.88
C THR A 176 13.00 10.92 20.85
N LEU A 177 13.50 9.68 20.81
CA LEU A 177 14.77 9.30 21.42
C LEU A 177 15.89 9.98 20.62
N THR A 178 16.11 11.26 20.89
CA THR A 178 17.39 11.92 20.61
C THR A 178 17.99 12.32 21.95
N THR A 179 18.65 11.36 22.59
CA THR A 179 19.64 11.67 23.61
C THR A 179 20.84 12.29 22.90
N ARG A 180 20.94 13.63 22.95
CA ARG A 180 22.23 14.31 22.88
C ARG A 180 23.02 14.02 24.17
N PRO A 181 24.33 13.95 24.07
CA PRO A 181 25.19 14.99 24.65
C PRO A 181 25.51 16.09 23.63
#